data_AF-A0A7G8ILJ5-F1
#
_entry.id   AF-A0A7G8ILJ5-F1
#
_cell.length_a   1.000
_cell.length_b   1.000
_cell.length_c   1.000
_cell.angle_alpha   90.00
_cell.angle_beta   90.00
_cell.angle_gamma   90.00
#
_symmetry.space_group_name_H-M   'P 1'
#
loop_
_entity.id
_entity.type
_entity.pdbx_description
1 polymer ?
#
loop_
_entity_poly.entity_id
_entity_poly.type
_entity_poly.pdbx_seq_one_letter_code
_entity_poly.pdbx_strand_id
1 'polypeptide(L)'
;MSSANRQHSFSQEQRSVMALMVENDRGGLGRCTPWIVSLGCAAALAGLPSQASSLSAVRPLLLHCFRAAHAPSCEQALLLTETLQRRAGAQDRYPCQTLLLGLQAEVVMVQLDVARGEEAFETLRESEQLCSGL
;
A
#
# COMPACT_ATOMS: atom_id res chain seq x y z
N MET A 1 -27.45 -11.41 -19.14
CA MET A 1 -27.40 -11.24 -17.66
C MET A 1 -26.33 -12.14 -17.03
N SER A 2 -25.04 -12.00 -17.39
CA SER A 2 -23.97 -12.94 -16.94
C SER A 2 -22.59 -12.29 -16.71
N SER A 3 -22.54 -10.98 -16.50
CA SER A 3 -21.30 -10.24 -16.21
C SER A 3 -21.25 -9.73 -14.76
N ALA A 4 -22.39 -9.25 -14.23
CA ALA A 4 -22.50 -8.74 -12.87
C ALA A 4 -22.20 -9.80 -11.78
N ASN A 5 -22.56 -11.06 -12.02
CA ASN A 5 -22.31 -12.14 -11.05
C ASN A 5 -20.82 -12.52 -10.91
N ARG A 6 -20.01 -12.25 -11.94
CA ARG A 6 -18.57 -12.58 -11.94
C ARG A 6 -17.76 -11.54 -11.16
N GLN A 7 -18.19 -10.27 -11.18
CA GLN A 7 -17.56 -9.17 -10.44
C GLN A 7 -17.76 -9.28 -8.93
N HIS A 8 -18.95 -9.74 -8.49
CA HIS A 8 -19.21 -9.96 -7.06
C HIS A 8 -18.35 -11.08 -6.47
N SER A 9 -18.14 -12.17 -7.22
CA SER A 9 -17.29 -13.29 -6.77
C SER A 9 -15.82 -12.87 -6.64
N PHE A 10 -15.31 -12.06 -7.57
CA PHE A 10 -13.92 -11.57 -7.53
C PHE A 10 -13.69 -10.57 -6.40
N SER A 11 -14.64 -9.66 -6.15
CA SER A 11 -14.58 -8.72 -5.03
C SER A 11 -14.66 -9.42 -3.66
N GLN A 12 -15.43 -10.51 -3.55
CA GLN A 12 -15.51 -11.29 -2.31
C GLN A 12 -14.20 -12.04 -2.03
N GLU A 13 -13.59 -12.65 -3.05
CA GLU A 13 -12.31 -13.35 -2.92
C GLU A 13 -11.18 -12.37 -2.54
N GLN A 14 -11.14 -11.20 -3.16
CA GLN A 14 -10.20 -10.14 -2.79
C GLN A 14 -10.42 -9.59 -1.38
N ARG A 15 -11.69 -9.43 -0.93
CA ARG A 15 -11.97 -9.07 0.48
C ARG A 15 -11.45 -10.12 1.46
N SER A 16 -11.56 -11.41 1.12
CA SER A 16 -11.06 -12.48 1.98
C SER A 16 -9.53 -12.50 2.06
N VAL A 17 -8.85 -12.25 0.94
CA VAL A 17 -7.39 -12.13 0.90
C VAL A 17 -6.90 -10.87 1.63
N MET A 18 -7.61 -9.74 1.49
CA MET A 18 -7.25 -8.49 2.16
C MET A 18 -7.51 -8.55 3.67
N ALA A 19 -8.60 -9.21 4.10
CA ALA A 19 -8.87 -9.48 5.51
C ALA A 19 -7.79 -10.37 6.15
N LEU A 20 -7.29 -11.38 5.41
CA LEU A 20 -6.17 -12.21 5.86
C LEU A 20 -4.85 -11.43 5.97
N MET A 21 -4.64 -10.41 5.13
CA MET A 21 -3.44 -9.56 5.23
C MET A 21 -3.53 -8.53 6.37
N VAL A 22 -4.73 -8.05 6.71
CA VAL A 22 -4.95 -7.07 7.80
C VAL A 22 -4.97 -7.72 9.19
N GLU A 23 -5.50 -8.94 9.33
CA GLU A 23 -5.56 -9.63 10.63
C GLU A 23 -4.16 -10.01 11.18
N ASN A 24 -3.13 -10.06 10.31
CA ASN A 24 -1.76 -10.43 10.69
C ASN A 24 -0.93 -9.28 11.30
N ASP A 25 -1.47 -8.05 11.37
CA ASP A 25 -0.76 -6.87 11.89
C ASP A 25 -1.16 -6.51 13.33
N ARG A 26 -2.08 -7.27 13.97
CA ARG A 26 -2.55 -6.99 15.33
C ARG A 26 -1.93 -7.94 16.39
N GLY A 27 -0.62 -8.12 16.32
CA GLY A 27 0.18 -8.95 17.25
C GLY A 27 1.19 -8.15 18.09
N GLY A 28 0.80 -6.99 18.60
CA GLY A 28 1.59 -6.22 19.56
C GLY A 28 1.40 -6.70 21.00
N LEU A 29 2.47 -6.54 21.77
CA LEU A 29 2.61 -6.62 23.24
C LEU A 29 3.02 -7.98 23.82
N GLY A 30 4.34 -8.12 23.87
CA GLY A 30 5.02 -8.97 24.84
C GLY A 30 4.57 -8.68 26.26
N ARG A 31 4.24 -9.76 26.96
CA ARG A 31 4.42 -9.90 28.40
C ARG A 31 5.10 -11.24 28.60
N CYS A 32 6.43 -11.24 28.63
CA CYS A 32 7.18 -12.35 29.17
C CYS A 32 7.05 -12.26 30.70
N THR A 33 6.13 -13.03 31.25
CA THR A 33 6.11 -13.40 32.67
C THR A 33 7.48 -13.97 33.02
N PRO A 34 8.21 -13.43 34.01
CA PRO A 34 9.32 -14.16 34.58
C PRO A 34 8.71 -15.33 35.35
N TRP A 35 9.47 -16.36 35.69
CA TRP A 35 9.01 -17.56 36.40
C TRP A 35 8.36 -18.61 35.48
N ILE A 36 9.12 -19.12 34.52
CA ILE A 36 9.33 -20.57 34.37
C ILE A 36 10.75 -20.75 33.86
N VAL A 37 11.59 -21.26 34.76
CA VAL A 37 12.92 -21.79 34.49
C VAL A 37 12.75 -23.17 33.88
N SER A 38 13.45 -23.39 32.77
CA SER A 38 13.88 -24.67 32.19
C SER A 38 13.35 -24.96 30.78
N LEU A 39 14.31 -25.03 29.86
CA LEU A 39 14.28 -25.65 28.53
C LEU A 39 13.26 -25.06 27.54
N GLY A 40 13.67 -24.00 26.82
CA GLY A 40 12.79 -23.34 25.86
C GLY A 40 13.47 -22.94 24.56
N CYS A 41 13.13 -23.67 23.50
CA CYS A 41 12.94 -23.20 22.12
C CYS A 41 14.03 -22.27 21.53
N ALA A 42 15.01 -22.87 20.85
CA ALA A 42 15.76 -22.19 19.79
C ALA A 42 14.83 -21.96 18.58
N ALA A 43 13.88 -21.03 18.72
CA ALA A 43 13.09 -20.54 17.59
C ALA A 43 13.93 -19.50 16.84
N ALA A 44 14.80 -19.98 15.94
CA ALA A 44 15.37 -19.15 14.89
C ALA A 44 14.25 -18.78 13.90
N LEU A 45 13.42 -17.80 14.27
CA LEU A 45 12.52 -17.11 13.34
C LEU A 45 13.40 -16.24 12.44
N ALA A 46 14.00 -16.86 11.43
CA ALA A 46 14.56 -16.14 10.30
C ALA A 46 13.43 -15.31 9.69
N GLY A 47 13.53 -13.98 9.82
CA GLY A 47 12.56 -13.04 9.28
C GLY A 47 12.36 -13.30 7.79
N LEU A 48 11.11 -13.57 7.40
CA LEU A 48 10.73 -13.53 5.99
C LEU A 48 11.06 -12.12 5.47
N PRO A 49 11.62 -11.96 4.25
CA PRO A 49 11.80 -10.65 3.67
C PRO A 49 10.42 -10.03 3.52
N SER A 50 10.09 -9.04 4.35
CA SER A 50 8.96 -8.16 4.09
C SER A 50 9.30 -7.46 2.78
N GLN A 51 8.68 -7.87 1.69
CA GLN A 51 8.84 -7.21 0.40
C GLN A 51 8.28 -5.81 0.55
N ALA A 52 9.17 -4.88 0.88
CA ALA A 52 8.86 -3.47 0.94
C ALA A 52 8.46 -3.05 -0.47
N SER A 53 7.16 -2.88 -0.73
CA SER A 53 6.71 -2.32 -2.00
C SER A 53 7.38 -0.97 -2.18
N SER A 54 8.10 -0.80 -3.29
CA SER A 54 8.72 0.45 -3.68
C SER A 54 7.79 1.25 -4.59
N LEU A 55 8.02 2.56 -4.73
CA LEU A 55 7.22 3.38 -5.64
C LEU A 55 7.27 2.87 -7.10
N SER A 56 8.40 2.30 -7.52
CA SER A 56 8.55 1.66 -8.84
C SER A 56 7.63 0.45 -9.04
N ALA A 57 7.34 -0.30 -7.98
CA ALA A 57 6.40 -1.43 -8.02
C ALA A 57 4.93 -0.96 -8.10
N VAL A 58 4.61 0.22 -7.54
CA VAL A 58 3.27 0.80 -7.55
C VAL A 58 2.97 1.55 -8.85
N ARG A 59 4.01 2.10 -9.50
CA ARG A 59 3.93 2.86 -10.76
C ARG A 59 2.96 2.32 -11.81
N PRO A 60 2.96 1.04 -12.21
CA PRO A 60 2.02 0.55 -13.22
C PRO A 60 0.55 0.72 -12.82
N LEU A 61 0.22 0.58 -11.53
CA LEU A 61 -1.14 0.80 -11.02
C LEU A 61 -1.53 2.28 -11.09
N LEU A 62 -0.63 3.17 -10.71
CA LEU A 62 -0.82 4.62 -10.79
C LEU A 62 -1.04 5.06 -12.25
N LEU A 63 -0.23 4.57 -13.19
CA LEU A 63 -0.40 4.88 -14.61
C LEU A 63 -1.72 4.34 -15.17
N HIS A 64 -2.16 3.15 -14.75
CA HIS A 64 -3.44 2.61 -15.18
C HIS A 64 -4.61 3.41 -14.60
N CYS A 65 -4.52 3.80 -13.32
CA CYS A 65 -5.47 4.68 -12.68
C CYS A 65 -5.58 6.02 -13.42
N PHE A 66 -4.47 6.74 -13.61
CA PHE A 66 -4.47 8.07 -14.22
C PHE A 66 -4.95 8.09 -15.67
N ARG A 67 -4.75 7.00 -16.43
CA ARG A 67 -5.18 6.93 -17.83
C ARG A 67 -6.63 6.50 -18.01
N ALA A 68 -7.11 5.57 -17.19
CA ALA A 68 -8.37 4.88 -17.43
C ALA A 68 -9.41 5.10 -16.32
N ALA A 69 -9.06 5.84 -15.26
CA ALA A 69 -9.85 5.96 -14.04
C ALA A 69 -10.35 4.58 -13.54
N HIS A 70 -9.54 3.54 -13.73
CA HIS A 70 -9.95 2.17 -13.45
C HIS A 70 -9.97 1.95 -11.94
N ALA A 71 -11.18 1.94 -11.37
CA ALA A 71 -11.44 1.89 -9.94
C ALA A 71 -10.53 0.92 -9.14
N PRO A 72 -10.40 -0.37 -9.48
CA PRO A 72 -9.58 -1.28 -8.67
C PRO A 72 -8.08 -0.94 -8.75
N SER A 73 -7.58 -0.39 -9.86
CA SER A 73 -6.20 0.08 -9.93
C SER A 73 -5.98 1.34 -9.11
N CYS A 74 -6.96 2.27 -9.09
CA CYS A 74 -6.90 3.46 -8.25
C CYS A 74 -6.94 3.11 -6.76
N GLU A 75 -7.82 2.19 -6.35
CA GLU A 75 -7.93 1.71 -4.97
C GLU A 75 -6.63 1.03 -4.51
N GLN A 76 -6.09 0.12 -5.32
CA GLN A 76 -4.81 -0.53 -5.03
C GLN A 76 -3.66 0.48 -4.97
N ALA A 77 -3.65 1.48 -5.87
CA ALA A 77 -2.65 2.55 -5.86
C ALA A 77 -2.72 3.39 -4.58
N LEU A 78 -3.92 3.74 -4.09
CA LEU A 78 -4.09 4.47 -2.82
C LEU A 78 -3.51 3.69 -1.64
N LEU A 79 -3.86 2.42 -1.49
CA LEU A 79 -3.41 1.59 -0.37
C LEU A 79 -1.88 1.42 -0.35
N LEU A 80 -1.28 1.20 -1.51
CA LEU A 80 0.17 1.02 -1.61
C LEU A 80 0.92 2.33 -1.43
N THR A 81 0.40 3.45 -1.94
CA THR A 81 1.00 4.79 -1.73
C THR A 81 0.84 5.28 -0.29
N GLU A 82 -0.25 4.94 0.42
CA GLU A 82 -0.40 5.17 1.85
C GLU A 82 0.64 4.37 2.66
N THR A 83 0.86 3.10 2.29
CA THR A 83 1.89 2.27 2.92
C THR A 83 3.28 2.86 2.75
N LEU A 84 3.60 3.34 1.54
CA LEU A 84 4.83 4.07 1.26
C LEU A 84 4.93 5.38 2.06
N GLN A 85 3.83 6.12 2.18
CA GLN A 85 3.76 7.38 2.91
C GLN A 85 4.04 7.18 4.40
N ARG A 86 3.43 6.17 5.02
CA ARG A 86 3.68 5.80 6.42
C ARG A 86 5.13 5.36 6.63
N ARG A 87 5.69 4.57 5.71
CA ARG A 87 7.11 4.16 5.75
C ARG A 87 8.04 5.37 5.63
N ALA A 88 7.76 6.30 4.73
CA ALA A 88 8.54 7.53 4.58
C ALA A 88 8.53 8.34 5.88
N GLY A 89 7.36 8.48 6.53
CA GLY A 89 7.24 9.12 7.83
C GLY A 89 8.02 8.40 8.94
N ALA A 90 7.96 7.06 8.99
CA ALA A 90 8.72 6.27 9.95
C ALA A 90 10.26 6.34 9.76
N GLN A 91 10.71 6.76 8.58
CA GLN A 91 12.12 6.99 8.26
C GLN A 91 12.53 8.47 8.29
N ASP A 92 11.67 9.36 8.82
CA ASP A 92 11.86 10.82 8.82
C ASP A 92 12.09 11.42 7.41
N ARG A 93 11.65 10.73 6.35
CA ARG A 93 11.72 11.19 4.95
C ARG A 93 10.53 12.10 4.62
N TYR A 94 10.32 13.14 5.43
CA TYR A 94 9.16 14.04 5.38
C TYR A 94 8.88 14.68 3.99
N PRO A 95 9.89 15.07 3.18
CA PRO A 95 9.64 15.55 1.82
C PRO A 95 8.96 14.50 0.93
N CYS A 96 9.45 13.26 0.96
CA CYS A 96 8.82 12.16 0.23
C CYS A 96 7.44 11.82 0.81
N GLN A 97 7.29 11.81 2.14
CA GLN A 97 5.99 11.58 2.79
C GLN A 97 4.93 12.58 2.29
N THR A 98 5.29 13.86 2.23
CA THR A 98 4.37 14.93 1.78
C THR A 98 4.02 14.79 0.30
N LEU A 99 4.99 14.44 -0.55
CA LEU A 99 4.70 14.16 -1.96
C LEU A 99 3.80 12.95 -2.16
N LEU A 100 3.98 11.89 -1.37
CA LEU A 100 3.09 10.73 -1.43
C LEU A 100 1.66 11.06 -0.97
N LEU A 101 1.45 12.06 -0.10
CA LEU A 101 0.12 12.58 0.20
C LEU A 101 -0.48 13.34 -0.98
N GLY A 102 0.33 14.17 -1.67
CA GLY A 102 -0.07 14.83 -2.92
C GLY A 102 -0.46 13.81 -3.99
N LEU A 103 0.35 12.77 -4.18
CA LEU A 103 0.08 11.70 -5.15
C LEU A 103 -1.20 10.93 -4.84
N GLN A 104 -1.50 10.67 -3.56
CA GLN A 104 -2.77 10.09 -3.13
C GLN A 104 -3.95 11.00 -3.47
N ALA A 105 -3.81 12.31 -3.25
CA ALA A 105 -4.82 13.28 -3.64
C ALA A 105 -5.07 13.25 -5.16
N GLU A 106 -4.03 13.16 -5.99
CA GLU A 106 -4.21 13.00 -7.45
C GLU A 106 -5.01 11.75 -7.82
N VAL A 107 -4.74 10.61 -7.18
CA VAL A 107 -5.51 9.38 -7.40
C VAL A 107 -6.98 9.56 -7.02
N VAL A 108 -7.27 10.26 -5.92
CA VAL A 108 -8.67 10.59 -5.54
C VAL A 108 -9.31 11.50 -6.58
N MET A 109 -8.60 12.54 -7.05
CA MET A 109 -9.14 13.50 -8.02
C MET A 109 -9.45 12.85 -9.37
N VAL A 110 -8.62 11.90 -9.82
CA VAL A 110 -8.93 11.10 -11.01
C VAL A 110 -10.21 10.27 -10.84
N GLN A 111 -10.42 9.67 -9.66
CA GLN A 111 -11.65 8.90 -9.38
C GLN A 111 -12.91 9.78 -9.30
N LEU A 112 -12.76 11.05 -8.96
CA LEU A 112 -13.84 12.03 -8.91
C LEU A 112 -14.12 12.70 -10.27
N ASP A 113 -13.45 12.26 -11.34
CA ASP A 113 -13.52 12.87 -12.68
C ASP A 113 -13.18 14.37 -12.67
N VAL A 114 -12.34 14.80 -11.72
CA VAL A 114 -11.84 16.17 -11.67
C VAL A 114 -10.55 16.22 -12.48
N ALA A 115 -10.59 16.98 -13.58
CA ALA A 115 -9.51 17.07 -14.53
C ALA A 115 -8.22 17.62 -13.89
N ARG A 116 -7.28 16.71 -13.59
CA ARG A 116 -5.90 17.02 -13.17
C ARG A 116 -4.86 16.32 -14.04
N GLY A 117 -5.27 15.93 -15.26
CA GLY A 117 -4.56 15.02 -16.18
C GLY A 117 -3.04 15.08 -16.10
N GLU A 118 -2.43 16.18 -16.55
CA GLU A 118 -0.97 16.37 -16.53
C GLU A 118 -0.38 16.51 -15.12
N GLU A 119 -1.10 17.16 -14.21
CA GLU A 119 -0.65 17.38 -12.82
C GLU A 119 -0.48 16.06 -12.05
N ALA A 120 -1.33 15.06 -12.34
CA ALA A 120 -1.21 13.72 -11.78
C ALA A 120 0.08 13.01 -12.23
N PHE A 121 0.45 13.14 -13.51
CA PHE A 121 1.68 12.56 -14.05
C PHE A 121 2.93 13.31 -13.55
N GLU A 122 2.87 14.63 -13.42
CA GLU A 122 3.97 15.42 -12.84
C GLU A 122 4.20 15.08 -11.36
N THR A 123 3.13 15.00 -10.57
CA THR A 123 3.22 14.60 -9.15
C THR A 123 3.82 13.19 -9.01
N LEU A 124 3.49 12.26 -9.91
CA LEU A 124 4.11 10.94 -9.97
C LEU A 124 5.61 11.03 -10.27
N ARG A 125 5.99 11.82 -11.28
CA ARG A 125 7.39 12.00 -11.69
C ARG A 125 8.23 12.60 -10.56
N GLU A 126 7.70 13.59 -9.85
CA GLU A 126 8.36 14.20 -8.69
C GLU A 126 8.50 13.20 -7.53
N SER A 127 7.43 12.44 -7.26
CA SER A 127 7.44 11.39 -6.24
C SER A 127 8.50 10.32 -6.57
N GLU A 128 8.63 9.90 -7.83
CA GLU A 128 9.65 8.92 -8.27
C GLU A 128 11.08 9.39 -7.99
N GLN A 129 11.35 10.69 -8.14
CA GLN A 129 12.67 11.26 -7.90
C GLN A 129 12.99 11.34 -6.40
N LEU A 130 12.05 11.87 -5.61
CA LEU A 130 12.28 12.18 -4.19
C LEU A 130 12.06 10.98 -3.25
N CYS A 131 11.25 10.01 -3.68
CA CYS A 131 11.01 8.76 -2.95
C CYS A 131 11.88 7.61 -3.44
N SER A 132 13.02 7.89 -4.09
CA SER A 132 13.98 6.86 -4.47
C SER A 132 14.54 6.11 -3.25
N GLY A 133 14.65 4.79 -3.34
CA GLY A 133 15.12 3.93 -2.24
C GLY A 133 14.11 3.68 -1.11
N LEU A 134 12.82 3.88 -1.39
CA LEU A 134 11.69 3.55 -0.51
C LEU A 134 10.96 2.30 -0.99
#